data_AF-A0A7K0D4M3-F1
#
_entry.id   AF-A0A7K0D4M3-F1
#
_cell.length_a   1.000
_cell.length_b   1.000
_cell.length_c   1.000
_cell.angle_alpha   90.00
_cell.angle_beta   90.00
_cell.angle_gamma   90.00
#
_symmetry.space_group_name_H-M   'P 1'
#
loop_
_entity.id
_entity.type
_entity.pdbx_description
1 polymer ?
#
loop_
_entity_poly.entity_id
_entity_poly.type
_entity_poly.pdbx_seq_one_letter_code
_entity_poly.pdbx_strand_id
1 'polypeptide(L)'
;MSRTELHPAIPVAHEALGNFPGDFSVVAFLPHDNVAGVVMDSEQARAVVIVENTDGIWTAPGAIIGSPPPERPREPATPDHLPLARMNRKRTGQVDAAGNWVGDVWYAVTGLAAEDATEIAVIVGGHEYREPIGDGGLAFAFARIHAEDEPVVFVHTRDGRAVRATH
;
A
#
# COMPACT_ATOMS: atom_id res chain seq x y z
N MET A 1 6.62 -21.63 -8.63
CA MET A 1 6.97 -20.95 -7.36
C MET A 1 7.17 -19.49 -7.67
N SER A 2 6.27 -18.63 -7.19
CA SER A 2 6.38 -17.19 -7.41
C SER A 2 7.55 -16.63 -6.57
N ARG A 3 8.33 -15.69 -7.11
CA ARG A 3 9.43 -15.01 -6.41
C ARG A 3 9.00 -14.32 -5.10
N THR A 4 7.70 -14.15 -4.89
CA THR A 4 7.08 -13.59 -3.68
C THR A 4 7.39 -14.43 -2.44
N GLU A 5 7.31 -15.76 -2.48
CA GLU A 5 7.34 -16.62 -1.28
C GLU A 5 8.71 -16.70 -0.56
N LEU A 6 9.78 -16.14 -1.14
CA LEU A 6 11.15 -16.27 -0.63
C LEU A 6 11.73 -14.96 -0.11
N HIS A 7 10.99 -13.85 -0.13
CA HIS A 7 11.54 -12.57 0.26
C HIS A 7 11.61 -12.42 1.80
N PRO A 8 12.76 -12.04 2.39
CA PRO A 8 12.94 -11.92 3.85
C PRO A 8 11.95 -10.97 4.54
N ALA A 9 11.39 -10.00 3.81
CA ALA A 9 10.38 -9.10 4.34
C ALA A 9 9.06 -9.79 4.71
N ILE A 10 8.70 -10.91 4.07
CA ILE A 10 7.40 -11.56 4.33
C ILE A 10 7.34 -12.18 5.74
N PRO A 11 8.32 -13.00 6.17
CA PRO A 11 8.36 -13.48 7.55
C PRO A 11 8.34 -12.36 8.59
N VAL A 12 9.04 -11.25 8.33
CA VAL A 12 9.04 -10.07 9.22
C VAL A 12 7.66 -9.41 9.25
N ALA A 13 6.94 -9.37 8.13
CA ALA A 13 5.58 -8.87 8.08
C ALA A 13 4.61 -9.73 8.91
N HIS A 14 4.75 -11.05 8.83
CA HIS A 14 4.00 -11.97 9.70
C HIS A 14 4.32 -11.76 11.18
N GLU A 15 5.60 -11.62 11.54
CA GLU A 15 6.04 -11.37 12.92
C GLU A 15 5.45 -10.05 13.46
N ALA A 16 5.44 -8.99 12.64
CA ALA A 16 4.85 -7.70 12.98
C ALA A 16 3.35 -7.80 13.32
N LEU A 17 2.65 -8.80 12.75
CA LEU A 17 1.24 -9.07 13.01
C LEU A 17 1.01 -10.14 14.09
N GLY A 18 2.06 -10.74 14.67
CA GLY A 18 1.93 -11.90 15.57
C GLY A 18 1.14 -11.66 16.86
N ASN A 19 0.94 -10.40 17.26
CA ASN A 19 0.11 -10.03 18.41
C ASN A 19 -1.36 -9.76 18.05
N PHE A 20 -1.73 -9.82 16.77
CA PHE A 20 -3.08 -9.58 16.30
C PHE A 20 -3.82 -10.90 16.08
N PRO A 21 -5.10 -10.98 16.48
CA PRO A 21 -5.88 -12.18 16.27
C PRO A 21 -6.15 -12.40 14.77
N GLY A 22 -6.06 -13.65 14.35
CA GLY A 22 -6.40 -14.09 13.00
C GLY A 22 -5.20 -14.55 12.18
N ASP A 23 -5.46 -15.46 11.25
CA ASP A 23 -4.46 -15.95 10.32
C ASP A 23 -4.36 -14.98 9.14
N PHE A 24 -3.31 -14.17 9.15
CA PHE A 24 -3.02 -13.25 8.05
C PHE A 24 -2.32 -13.97 6.90
N SER A 25 -2.83 -13.79 5.69
CA SER A 25 -2.27 -14.28 4.44
C SER A 25 -1.80 -13.12 3.57
N VAL A 26 -0.69 -13.27 2.84
CA VAL A 26 -0.18 -12.22 1.95
C VAL A 26 -1.07 -12.14 0.70
N VAL A 27 -1.58 -10.93 0.42
CA VAL A 27 -2.44 -10.66 -0.75
C VAL A 27 -1.79 -9.72 -1.76
N ALA A 28 -0.83 -8.89 -1.33
CA ALA A 28 0.03 -8.14 -2.24
C ALA A 28 1.41 -7.92 -1.63
N PHE A 29 2.40 -7.81 -2.51
CA PHE A 29 3.80 -7.61 -2.14
C PHE A 29 4.49 -6.75 -3.19
N LEU A 30 5.00 -5.59 -2.78
CA LEU A 30 5.76 -4.67 -3.62
C LEU A 30 7.16 -4.51 -3.03
N PRO A 31 8.17 -5.23 -3.57
CA PRO A 31 9.56 -5.06 -3.16
C PRO A 31 10.14 -3.79 -3.78
N HIS A 32 10.96 -3.10 -3.01
CA HIS A 32 11.88 -2.07 -3.45
C HIS A 32 13.25 -2.35 -2.78
N ASP A 33 14.36 -1.91 -3.38
CA ASP A 33 15.73 -2.30 -3.00
C ASP A 33 15.97 -2.58 -1.50
N ASN A 34 15.62 -1.63 -0.62
CA ASN A 34 15.81 -1.73 0.82
C ASN A 34 14.50 -1.61 1.62
N VAL A 35 13.34 -1.80 1.00
CA VAL A 35 12.05 -1.72 1.69
C VAL A 35 11.01 -2.54 0.93
N ALA A 36 10.00 -3.06 1.61
CA ALA A 36 8.90 -3.72 0.96
C ALA A 36 7.58 -3.30 1.58
N GLY A 37 6.59 -3.09 0.71
CA GLY A 37 5.20 -3.00 1.10
C GLY A 37 4.54 -4.38 1.05
N VAL A 38 3.95 -4.83 2.16
CA VAL A 38 3.25 -6.11 2.26
C VAL A 38 1.80 -5.84 2.67
N VAL A 39 0.84 -6.27 1.85
CA VAL A 39 -0.57 -6.26 2.21
C VAL A 39 -0.96 -7.67 2.61
N MET A 40 -1.59 -7.79 3.77
CA MET A 40 -2.00 -9.07 4.33
C MET A 40 -3.45 -9.01 4.78
N ASP A 41 -4.20 -10.08 4.53
CA ASP A 41 -5.60 -10.20 4.92
C ASP A 41 -5.80 -11.34 5.91
N SER A 42 -6.59 -11.08 6.94
CA SER A 42 -7.27 -12.08 7.75
C SER A 42 -8.78 -11.95 7.54
N GLU A 43 -9.56 -12.89 8.10
CA GLU A 43 -11.02 -12.78 8.11
C GLU A 43 -11.53 -11.48 8.79
N GLN A 44 -10.73 -10.88 9.67
CA GLN A 44 -11.15 -9.77 10.53
C GLN A 44 -10.55 -8.43 10.10
N ALA A 45 -9.43 -8.42 9.39
CA ALA A 45 -8.72 -7.20 9.08
C ALA A 45 -7.83 -7.31 7.84
N ARG A 46 -7.62 -6.18 7.17
CA ARG A 46 -6.52 -5.97 6.23
C ARG A 46 -5.40 -5.20 6.90
N ALA A 47 -4.18 -5.71 6.80
CA ALA A 47 -2.97 -5.07 7.27
C ALA A 47 -2.11 -4.57 6.11
N VAL A 48 -1.51 -3.40 6.28
CA VAL A 48 -0.41 -2.92 5.44
C VAL A 48 0.81 -2.82 6.33
N VAL A 49 1.81 -3.63 6.03
CA VAL A 49 3.09 -3.67 6.72
C VAL A 49 4.16 -3.11 5.78
N ILE A 50 4.89 -2.10 6.25
CA ILE A 50 6.07 -1.62 5.55
C ILE A 50 7.27 -2.18 6.28
N VAL A 51 8.12 -2.90 5.56
CA VAL A 51 9.29 -3.60 6.10
C VAL A 51 10.53 -2.99 5.50
N GLU A 52 11.45 -2.50 6.32
CA GLU A 52 12.65 -1.80 5.90
C GLU A 52 13.90 -2.66 6.16
N ASN A 53 14.83 -2.65 5.21
CA ASN A 53 16.15 -3.27 5.32
C ASN A 53 17.18 -2.19 5.65
N THR A 54 17.72 -2.26 6.87
CA THR A 54 18.85 -1.43 7.31
C THR A 54 20.04 -2.35 7.57
N ASP A 55 21.14 -2.13 6.86
CA ASP A 55 22.39 -2.90 7.00
C ASP A 55 22.22 -4.43 6.88
N GLY A 56 21.30 -4.88 6.01
CA GLY A 56 21.01 -6.29 5.78
C GLY A 56 19.96 -6.88 6.73
N ILE A 57 19.44 -6.09 7.66
CA ILE A 57 18.45 -6.51 8.65
C ILE A 57 17.09 -5.94 8.27
N TRP A 58 16.13 -6.84 8.02
CA TRP A 58 14.74 -6.48 7.76
C TRP A 58 13.99 -6.28 9.08
N THR A 59 13.31 -5.14 9.21
CA THR A 59 12.49 -4.80 10.37
C THR A 59 11.17 -4.18 9.94
N ALA A 60 10.12 -4.34 10.74
CA ALA A 60 8.83 -3.69 10.50
C ALA A 60 8.63 -2.58 11.55
N PRO A 61 9.01 -1.32 11.27
CA PRO A 61 8.87 -0.22 12.23
C PRO A 61 7.41 0.03 12.65
N GLY A 62 6.44 -0.48 11.89
CA GLY A 62 5.06 -0.61 12.33
C GLY A 62 4.17 -1.27 11.28
N ALA A 63 3.00 -1.71 11.72
CA ALA A 63 1.91 -2.17 10.86
C ALA A 63 0.69 -1.27 11.03
N ILE A 64 -0.06 -1.04 9.95
CA ILE A 64 -1.45 -0.57 10.09
C ILE A 64 -2.36 -1.75 9.90
N ILE A 65 -3.33 -1.84 10.79
CA ILE A 65 -4.45 -2.76 10.65
C ILE A 65 -5.69 -1.90 10.43
N GLY A 66 -6.29 -2.08 9.27
CA GLY A 66 -7.46 -1.35 8.81
C GLY A 66 -8.73 -2.17 8.94
N SER A 67 -9.74 -1.74 8.20
CA SER A 67 -11.02 -2.45 8.10
C SER A 67 -10.85 -3.87 7.54
N PRO A 68 -11.80 -4.78 7.83
CA PRO A 68 -11.82 -6.12 7.23
C PRO A 68 -11.73 -6.06 5.70
N PRO A 69 -11.25 -7.15 5.07
CA PRO A 69 -11.29 -7.30 3.62
C PRO A 69 -12.69 -6.94 3.11
N PRO A 70 -12.81 -6.29 1.94
CA PRO A 70 -14.10 -5.90 1.44
C PRO A 70 -14.98 -7.11 1.15
N GLU A 71 -16.08 -7.27 1.89
CA GLU A 71 -17.17 -8.19 1.56
C GLU A 71 -18.09 -7.65 0.45
N ARG A 72 -17.96 -6.37 0.12
CA ARG A 72 -18.82 -5.70 -0.85
C ARG A 72 -18.38 -6.04 -2.28
N PRO A 73 -19.32 -6.26 -3.21
CA PRO A 73 -19.02 -6.29 -4.63
C PRO A 73 -18.27 -5.01 -5.04
N ARG A 74 -17.37 -5.16 -6.03
CA ARG A 74 -16.73 -4.01 -6.65
C ARG A 74 -17.80 -3.21 -7.39
N GLU A 75 -17.64 -1.89 -7.41
CA GLU A 75 -18.43 -1.05 -8.30
C GLU A 75 -18.09 -1.43 -9.75
N PRO A 76 -19.07 -1.51 -10.67
CA PRO A 76 -18.77 -1.83 -12.07
C PRO A 76 -17.92 -0.76 -12.76
N ALA A 77 -18.04 0.50 -12.32
CA ALA A 77 -17.36 1.65 -12.91
C ALA A 77 -16.75 2.56 -11.82
N THR A 78 -15.60 3.14 -12.13
CA THR A 78 -14.84 4.00 -11.21
C THR A 78 -15.57 5.34 -11.02
N PRO A 79 -16.01 5.67 -9.79
CA PRO A 79 -16.68 6.95 -9.49
C PRO A 79 -15.72 8.14 -9.59
N ASP A 80 -16.20 9.28 -10.08
CA ASP A 80 -15.37 10.48 -10.37
C ASP A 80 -14.74 11.16 -9.14
N HIS A 81 -15.29 10.90 -7.94
CA HIS A 81 -14.86 11.59 -6.70
C HIS A 81 -14.29 10.66 -5.64
N LEU A 82 -14.51 9.35 -5.77
CA LEU A 82 -14.12 8.33 -4.80
C LEU A 82 -13.68 7.06 -5.53
N PRO A 83 -12.60 7.15 -6.34
CA PRO A 83 -12.19 6.03 -7.19
C PRO A 83 -11.63 4.84 -6.39
N LEU A 84 -11.25 5.09 -5.13
CA LEU A 84 -10.80 4.06 -4.19
C LEU A 84 -11.67 4.11 -2.94
N ALA A 85 -12.42 3.04 -2.71
CA ALA A 85 -13.15 2.90 -1.46
C ALA A 85 -12.25 2.39 -0.34
N ARG A 86 -12.53 2.85 0.88
CA ARG A 86 -11.72 2.55 2.07
C ARG A 86 -10.24 2.89 1.85
N MET A 87 -9.98 3.96 1.11
CA MET A 87 -8.62 4.38 0.82
C MET A 87 -7.86 4.65 2.13
N ASN A 88 -6.68 4.08 2.27
CA ASN A 88 -5.78 4.30 3.39
C ASN A 88 -4.42 4.76 2.86
N ARG A 89 -3.77 5.67 3.58
CA ARG A 89 -2.45 6.21 3.24
C ARG A 89 -1.56 6.16 4.47
N LYS A 90 -0.29 5.84 4.28
CA LYS A 90 0.71 5.78 5.35
C LYS A 90 2.03 6.36 4.90
N ARG A 91 2.72 6.99 5.83
CA ARG A 91 4.14 7.31 5.73
C ARG A 91 4.94 6.53 6.78
N THR A 92 6.14 6.09 6.42
CA THR A 92 7.15 5.56 7.35
C THR A 92 8.53 6.08 6.94
N GLY A 93 9.44 6.17 7.89
CA GLY A 93 10.78 6.69 7.66
C GLY A 93 11.35 7.30 8.94
N GLN A 94 12.35 8.16 8.78
CA GLN A 94 12.99 8.81 9.92
C GLN A 94 12.14 9.98 10.43
N VAL A 95 12.02 10.10 11.76
CA VAL A 95 11.47 11.28 12.43
C VAL A 95 12.53 11.97 13.28
N ASP A 96 12.44 13.29 13.39
CA ASP A 96 13.25 14.09 14.32
C ASP A 96 12.75 13.98 15.77
N ALA A 97 13.43 14.65 16.70
CA ALA A 97 13.06 14.66 18.12
C ALA A 97 11.70 15.33 18.40
N ALA A 98 11.17 16.12 17.46
CA ALA A 98 9.85 16.74 17.53
C ALA A 98 8.76 15.88 16.86
N GLY A 99 9.12 14.72 16.30
CA GLY A 99 8.21 13.81 15.61
C GLY A 99 7.90 14.21 14.17
N ASN A 100 8.65 15.14 13.58
CA ASN A 100 8.51 15.49 12.16
C ASN A 100 9.28 14.51 11.30
N TRP A 101 8.70 14.12 10.17
CA TRP A 101 9.41 13.37 9.14
C TRP A 101 10.62 14.17 8.63
N VAL A 102 11.74 13.48 8.42
CA VAL A 102 12.97 14.10 7.90
C VAL A 102 13.55 13.26 6.76
N GLY A 103 14.07 13.96 5.75
CA GLY A 103 14.67 13.32 4.58
C GLY A 103 13.64 12.57 3.74
N ASP A 104 14.02 11.37 3.29
CA ASP A 104 13.15 10.53 2.49
C ASP A 104 12.28 9.63 3.38
N VAL A 105 11.02 9.54 3.02
CA VAL A 105 10.03 8.66 3.65
C VAL A 105 9.36 7.81 2.59
N TRP A 106 8.81 6.68 3.02
CA TRP A 106 8.03 5.79 2.19
C TRP A 106 6.55 6.08 2.36
N TYR A 107 5.88 6.27 1.24
CA TYR A 107 4.45 6.48 1.17
C TYR A 107 3.77 5.24 0.58
N ALA A 108 2.80 4.71 1.31
CA ALA A 108 1.96 3.60 0.86
C ALA A 108 0.51 4.07 0.74
N VAL A 109 -0.19 3.61 -0.29
CA VAL A 109 -1.64 3.79 -0.43
C VAL A 109 -2.31 2.46 -0.75
N THR A 110 -3.41 2.17 -0.08
CA THR A 110 -4.28 1.03 -0.39
C THR A 110 -5.72 1.45 -0.58
N GLY A 111 -6.51 0.65 -1.29
CA GLY A 111 -7.95 0.83 -1.42
C GLY A 111 -8.60 -0.28 -2.24
N LEU A 112 -9.92 -0.19 -2.39
CA LEU A 112 -10.70 -1.05 -3.29
C LEU A 112 -11.12 -0.26 -4.53
N ALA A 113 -10.68 -0.73 -5.69
CA ALA A 113 -10.98 -0.15 -6.99
C ALA A 113 -12.17 -0.86 -7.68
N ALA A 114 -12.85 -0.12 -8.55
CA ALA A 114 -13.93 -0.63 -9.39
C ALA A 114 -13.44 -1.64 -10.45
N GLU A 115 -14.34 -2.33 -11.13
CA GLU A 115 -14.04 -3.38 -12.13
C GLU A 115 -13.38 -2.86 -13.42
N ASP A 116 -13.63 -1.60 -13.75
CA ASP A 116 -13.03 -0.91 -14.89
C ASP A 116 -11.64 -0.34 -14.59
N ALA A 117 -11.23 -0.26 -13.32
CA ALA A 117 -9.91 0.22 -12.91
C ALA A 117 -8.81 -0.76 -13.32
N THR A 118 -7.71 -0.22 -13.84
CA THR A 118 -6.57 -1.00 -14.37
C THR A 118 -5.30 -0.75 -13.59
N GLU A 119 -5.04 0.49 -13.17
CA GLU A 119 -3.81 0.87 -12.47
C GLU A 119 -4.12 1.92 -11.38
N ILE A 120 -3.31 1.91 -10.33
CA ILE A 120 -3.19 3.02 -9.38
C ILE A 120 -1.86 3.73 -9.67
N ALA A 121 -1.89 5.07 -9.64
CA ALA A 121 -0.71 5.90 -9.79
C ALA A 121 -0.52 6.80 -8.57
N VAL A 122 0.71 6.91 -8.09
CA VAL A 122 1.14 7.91 -7.11
C VAL A 122 2.07 8.88 -7.82
N ILE A 123 1.68 10.15 -7.90
CA ILE A 123 2.45 11.23 -8.53
C ILE A 123 3.02 12.13 -7.44
N VAL A 124 4.33 12.31 -7.44
CA VAL A 124 5.06 13.05 -6.41
C VAL A 124 6.39 13.54 -6.95
N GLY A 125 6.76 14.79 -6.68
CA GLY A 125 8.06 15.35 -7.11
C GLY A 125 8.33 15.29 -8.62
N GLY A 126 7.29 15.21 -9.46
CA GLY A 126 7.43 15.02 -10.92
C GLY A 126 7.69 13.57 -11.35
N HIS A 127 7.73 12.63 -10.41
CA HIS A 127 7.79 11.19 -10.64
C HIS A 127 6.40 10.56 -10.53
N GLU A 128 6.18 9.51 -11.31
CA GLU A 128 4.95 8.74 -11.32
C GLU A 128 5.27 7.27 -11.04
N TYR A 129 4.66 6.73 -9.98
CA TYR A 129 4.76 5.34 -9.56
C TYR A 129 3.44 4.66 -9.90
N ARG A 130 3.46 3.67 -10.79
CA ARG A 130 2.27 2.95 -11.23
C ARG A 130 2.32 1.50 -10.79
N GLU A 131 1.19 1.02 -10.29
CA GLU A 131 1.00 -0.37 -9.95
C GLU A 131 -0.33 -0.86 -10.54
N PRO A 132 -0.38 -2.09 -11.07
CA PRO A 132 -1.62 -2.67 -11.55
C PRO A 132 -2.60 -2.86 -10.38
N ILE A 133 -3.90 -2.75 -10.67
CA ILE A 133 -4.93 -3.17 -9.72
C ILE A 133 -4.86 -4.69 -9.59
N GLY A 134 -4.65 -5.16 -8.37
CA GLY A 134 -4.56 -6.57 -8.05
C GLY A 134 -5.90 -7.29 -8.06
N ASP A 135 -5.83 -8.61 -7.85
CA ASP A 135 -7.01 -9.46 -7.76
C ASP A 135 -8.01 -8.96 -6.71
N GLY A 136 -9.30 -9.16 -6.98
CA GLY A 136 -10.37 -8.64 -6.11
C GLY A 136 -10.46 -7.11 -6.06
N GLY A 137 -9.74 -6.39 -6.92
CA GLY A 137 -9.78 -4.92 -6.98
C GLY A 137 -8.87 -4.24 -5.96
N LEU A 138 -7.89 -4.95 -5.38
CA LEU A 138 -6.92 -4.35 -4.46
C LEU A 138 -6.06 -3.33 -5.21
N ALA A 139 -6.23 -2.06 -4.90
CA ALA A 139 -5.28 -1.03 -5.26
C ALA A 139 -4.20 -0.96 -4.19
N PHE A 140 -2.94 -1.12 -4.58
CA PHE A 140 -1.81 -0.93 -3.69
C PHE A 140 -0.67 -0.28 -4.46
N ALA A 141 -0.18 0.86 -3.96
CA ALA A 141 1.00 1.51 -4.51
C ALA A 141 1.92 1.99 -3.40
N PHE A 142 3.20 2.07 -3.74
CA PHE A 142 4.28 2.32 -2.81
C PHE A 142 5.33 3.22 -3.48
N ALA A 143 5.69 4.33 -2.85
CA ALA A 143 6.58 5.35 -3.43
C ALA A 143 7.55 5.91 -2.39
N ARG A 144 8.80 6.17 -2.81
CA ARG A 144 9.74 6.99 -2.03
C ARG A 144 9.43 8.45 -2.29
N ILE A 145 9.30 9.23 -1.22
CA ILE A 145 8.97 10.65 -1.28
C ILE A 145 9.85 11.44 -0.31
N HIS A 146 10.00 12.75 -0.52
CA HIS A 146 10.56 13.62 0.51
C HIS A 146 9.53 13.90 1.60
N ALA A 147 10.00 14.21 2.81
CA ALA A 147 9.14 14.46 3.96
C ALA A 147 8.08 15.55 3.70
N GLU A 148 8.46 16.64 3.03
CA GLU A 148 7.56 17.74 2.65
C GLU A 148 6.67 17.46 1.43
N ASP A 149 6.87 16.35 0.71
CA ASP A 149 6.09 16.08 -0.49
C ASP A 149 4.61 15.83 -0.16
N GLU A 150 3.74 16.21 -1.09
CA GLU A 150 2.31 15.89 -1.08
C GLU A 150 1.97 14.99 -2.29
N PRO A 151 2.02 13.66 -2.13
CA PRO A 151 1.70 12.74 -3.22
C PRO A 151 0.24 12.86 -3.62
N VAL A 152 -0.02 12.81 -4.93
CA VAL A 152 -1.36 12.76 -5.49
C VAL A 152 -1.62 11.36 -6.03
N VAL A 153 -2.75 10.78 -5.66
CA VAL A 153 -3.14 9.44 -6.10
C VAL A 153 -4.18 9.53 -7.21
N PHE A 154 -4.00 8.73 -8.25
CA PHE A 154 -4.94 8.56 -9.35
C PHE A 154 -5.28 7.09 -9.55
N VAL A 155 -6.48 6.82 -10.06
CA VAL A 155 -6.88 5.52 -10.58
C VAL A 155 -7.09 5.66 -12.07
N HIS A 156 -6.40 4.83 -12.84
CA HIS A 156 -6.58 4.72 -14.28
C HIS A 156 -7.60 3.64 -14.59
N THR A 157 -8.43 3.92 -15.58
CA THR A 157 -9.54 3.05 -15.98
C THR A 157 -9.37 2.57 -17.42
N ARG A 158 -10.05 1.48 -17.76
CA ARG A 158 -10.02 0.85 -19.07
C ARG A 158 -10.53 1.76 -20.20
N ASP A 159 -11.41 2.70 -19.88
CA ASP A 159 -11.92 3.72 -20.81
C ASP A 159 -10.97 4.92 -20.99
N GLY A 160 -9.80 4.90 -20.33
CA GLY A 160 -8.74 5.90 -20.47
C GLY A 160 -8.84 7.10 -19.53
N ARG A 161 -9.79 7.12 -18.59
CA ARG A 161 -9.85 8.17 -17.57
C ARG A 161 -8.72 8.00 -16.54
N ALA A 162 -8.32 9.12 -15.95
CA ALA A 162 -7.48 9.18 -14.76
C ALA A 162 -8.26 9.93 -13.68
N VAL A 163 -8.78 9.20 -12.70
CA VAL A 163 -9.65 9.76 -11.66
C VAL A 163 -8.82 10.00 -10.40
N ARG A 164 -8.77 11.25 -9.95
CA ARG A 164 -8.02 11.63 -8.75
C ARG A 164 -8.69 11.04 -7.51
N ALA A 165 -7.92 10.33 -6.68
CA ALA A 165 -8.38 9.83 -5.40
C ALA A 165 -8.25 10.95 -4.35
N THR A 166 -9.36 11.66 -4.13
CA THR A 166 -9.46 12.70 -3.11
C THR A 166 -10.10 12.12 -1.86
N HIS A 167 -9.30 11.93 -0.82
CA HIS A 167 -9.76 11.61 0.53
C HIS A 167 -8.78 12.19 1.53
#